data_AF-A0A1S3RBH2-F1
#
_entry.id   AF-A0A1S3RBH2-F1
#
_cell.length_a   1.000
_cell.length_b   1.000
_cell.length_c   1.000
_cell.angle_alpha   90.00
_cell.angle_beta   90.00
_cell.angle_gamma   90.00
#
_symmetry.space_group_name_H-M   'P 1'
#
loop_
_entity.id
_entity.type
_entity.pdbx_description
1 polymer ?
#
loop_
_entity_poly.entity_id
_entity_poly.type
_entity_poly.pdbx_seq_one_letter_code
_entity_poly.pdbx_strand_id
1 'polypeptide(L)'
;MCLSPFQGDLRSYLSQQDWVFRNAELLQLQKMACEVAAGVTHLHKHNFLHSDLALRNCYLTADLTVKVGDYGIGPYRYKEDYIITEDDESAPLRWMAPELVGERHGGVITLDQTKPGNVW
;
A
#
# COMPACT_ATOMS: atom_id res chain seq x y z
N MET A 1 -23.03 11.79 14.16
CA MET A 1 -22.62 10.49 13.60
C MET A 1 -21.67 10.80 12.44
N CYS A 2 -20.36 10.80 12.68
CA CYS A 2 -19.40 11.09 11.61
C CYS A 2 -19.33 9.86 10.70
N LEU A 3 -19.94 9.95 9.52
CA LEU A 3 -19.70 8.98 8.46
C LEU A 3 -18.21 9.06 8.15
N SER A 4 -17.46 8.00 8.46
CA SER A 4 -16.13 7.85 7.90
C SER A 4 -16.28 7.99 6.38
N PRO A 5 -15.56 8.90 5.71
CA PRO A 5 -15.62 9.01 4.24
C PRO A 5 -15.11 7.74 3.54
N PHE A 6 -14.54 6.80 4.30
CA PHE A 6 -13.97 5.55 3.84
C PHE A 6 -14.65 4.33 4.48
N GLN A 7 -14.87 3.30 3.66
CA GLN A 7 -15.38 1.97 4.07
C GLN A 7 -14.29 1.10 4.71
N GLY A 8 -13.04 1.56 4.74
CA GLY A 8 -11.89 0.86 5.28
C GLY A 8 -10.73 0.82 4.28
N ASP A 9 -9.68 0.08 4.62
CA ASP A 9 -8.58 -0.21 3.69
C ASP A 9 -8.92 -1.35 2.72
N LEU A 10 -8.26 -1.32 1.57
CA LEU A 10 -8.51 -2.21 0.45
C LEU A 10 -8.07 -3.64 0.76
N ARG A 11 -7.03 -3.86 1.59
CA ARG A 11 -6.63 -5.20 2.04
C ARG A 11 -7.77 -5.90 2.78
N SER A 12 -8.34 -5.23 3.78
CA SER A 12 -9.48 -5.75 4.56
C SER A 12 -10.68 -6.02 3.65
N TYR A 13 -11.03 -5.05 2.79
CA TYR A 13 -12.16 -5.19 1.88
C TYR A 13 -12.03 -6.41 0.97
N LEU A 14 -10.88 -6.59 0.31
CA LEU A 14 -10.68 -7.71 -0.62
C LEU A 14 -10.65 -9.07 0.10
N SER A 15 -10.17 -9.14 1.34
CA SER A 15 -10.13 -10.38 2.13
C SER A 15 -11.49 -10.87 2.59
N GLN A 16 -12.48 -9.97 2.69
CA GLN A 16 -13.83 -10.30 3.15
C GLN A 16 -14.76 -10.77 2.02
N GLN A 17 -14.36 -10.57 0.76
CA GLN A 17 -15.17 -10.94 -0.39
C GLN A 17 -14.92 -12.40 -0.78
N ASP A 18 -16.00 -13.11 -1.10
CA ASP A 18 -15.92 -14.43 -1.71
C ASP A 18 -15.90 -14.27 -3.24
N TRP A 19 -14.69 -14.30 -3.80
CA TRP A 19 -14.46 -14.02 -5.22
C TRP A 19 -14.85 -15.20 -6.09
N VAL A 20 -15.95 -15.04 -6.84
CA VAL A 20 -16.38 -16.02 -7.85
C VAL A 20 -15.74 -15.72 -9.22
N PHE A 21 -14.94 -14.65 -9.31
CA PHE A 21 -14.25 -14.16 -10.51
C PHE A 21 -15.16 -14.01 -11.74
N ARG A 22 -16.38 -13.52 -11.52
CA ARG A 22 -17.30 -13.16 -12.61
C ARG A 22 -16.79 -11.90 -13.32
N ASN A 23 -17.23 -11.70 -14.57
CA ASN A 23 -16.83 -10.53 -15.37
C ASN A 23 -17.01 -9.20 -14.62
N ALA A 24 -18.11 -9.01 -13.88
CA ALA A 24 -18.35 -7.78 -13.12
C ALA A 24 -17.32 -7.55 -12.00
N GLU A 25 -16.91 -8.62 -11.30
CA GLU A 25 -15.92 -8.56 -10.23
C GLU A 25 -14.52 -8.29 -10.79
N LEU A 26 -14.18 -8.93 -11.92
CA LEU A 26 -12.92 -8.68 -12.62
C LEU A 26 -12.81 -7.23 -13.08
N LEU A 27 -13.88 -6.67 -13.66
CA LEU A 27 -13.92 -5.26 -14.07
C LEU A 27 -13.77 -4.32 -12.86
N GLN A 28 -14.37 -4.66 -11.72
CA GLN A 28 -14.22 -3.88 -10.51
C GLN A 28 -12.78 -3.92 -9.96
N LEU A 29 -12.15 -5.10 -9.94
CA LEU A 29 -10.74 -5.25 -9.52
C LEU A 29 -9.79 -4.48 -10.45
N GLN A 30 -10.03 -4.54 -11.77
CA GLN A 30 -9.28 -3.78 -12.76
C GLN A 30 -9.44 -2.28 -12.53
N LYS A 31 -10.67 -1.80 -12.29
CA LYS A 31 -10.93 -0.39 -11.97
C LYS A 31 -10.14 0.05 -10.73
N MET A 32 -10.19 -0.74 -9.65
CA MET A 32 -9.45 -0.45 -8.41
C MET A 32 -7.93 -0.38 -8.64
N ALA A 33 -7.36 -1.32 -9.42
CA ALA A 33 -5.94 -1.30 -9.77
C ALA A 33 -5.56 -0.07 -10.59
N CYS A 34 -6.38 0.33 -11.56
CA CYS A 34 -6.19 1.55 -12.34
C CYS A 34 -6.22 2.82 -11.47
N GLU A 35 -7.11 2.87 -10.48
CA GLU A 35 -7.20 4.01 -9.56
C GLU A 35 -5.97 4.11 -8.65
N VAL A 36 -5.45 2.99 -8.14
CA VAL A 36 -4.18 2.96 -7.40
C VAL A 36 -3.04 3.48 -8.28
N ALA A 37 -2.91 2.94 -9.50
CA ALA A 37 -1.87 3.36 -10.44
C ALA A 37 -1.97 4.86 -10.80
N ALA A 38 -3.19 5.36 -11.00
CA ALA A 38 -3.44 6.78 -11.25
C ALA A 38 -3.05 7.66 -10.04
N GLY A 39 -3.35 7.21 -8.82
CA GLY A 39 -2.96 7.87 -7.58
C GLY A 39 -1.44 7.94 -7.42
N VAL A 40 -0.74 6.82 -7.60
CA VAL A 40 0.74 6.78 -7.54
C VAL A 40 1.36 7.65 -8.62
N THR A 41 0.83 7.59 -9.84
CA THR A 41 1.27 8.47 -10.95
C THR A 41 1.11 9.96 -10.60
N HIS A 42 0.00 10.32 -9.94
CA HIS A 42 -0.22 11.69 -9.49
C HIS A 42 0.80 12.13 -8.43
N LEU A 43 1.12 11.27 -7.46
CA LEU A 43 2.18 11.53 -6.47
C LEU A 43 3.53 11.76 -7.16
N HIS A 44 3.91 10.87 -8.07
CA HIS A 44 5.17 10.96 -8.80
C HIS A 44 5.30 12.21 -9.66
N LYS A 45 4.20 12.68 -10.26
CA LYS A 45 4.14 13.94 -11.02
C LYS A 45 4.41 15.17 -10.14
N HIS A 46 4.09 15.11 -8.86
CA HIS A 46 4.31 16.19 -7.89
C HIS A 46 5.55 15.96 -7.01
N ASN A 47 6.43 15.02 -7.40
CA ASN A 47 7.64 14.65 -6.67
C ASN A 47 7.40 14.12 -5.25
N PHE A 48 6.23 13.52 -5.02
CA PHE A 48 5.97 12.72 -3.83
C PHE A 48 6.24 11.25 -4.12
N LEU A 49 6.88 10.58 -3.16
CA LEU A 49 7.12 9.14 -3.14
C LEU A 49 6.35 8.56 -1.97
N HIS A 50 5.71 7.42 -2.19
CA HIS A 50 4.99 6.73 -1.14
C HIS A 50 5.98 5.86 -0.37
N SER A 51 6.16 6.09 0.93
CA SER A 51 7.07 5.32 1.78
C SER A 51 6.61 3.87 1.94
N ASP A 52 5.30 3.65 2.00
CA ASP A 52 4.69 2.35 2.33
C ASP A 52 3.54 1.99 1.38
N LEU A 53 3.84 1.73 0.09
CA LEU A 53 2.81 1.44 -0.90
C LEU A 53 2.32 -0.01 -0.78
N ALA A 54 1.12 -0.19 -0.22
CA ALA A 54 0.46 -1.48 -0.10
C ALA A 54 -1.06 -1.32 -0.04
N LEU A 55 -1.82 -2.41 -0.22
CA LEU A 55 -3.29 -2.38 -0.19
C LEU A 55 -3.88 -1.94 1.17
N ARG A 56 -3.11 -2.07 2.26
CA ARG A 56 -3.48 -1.52 3.59
C ARG A 56 -3.48 0.02 3.65
N ASN A 57 -2.74 0.64 2.73
CA ASN A 57 -2.59 2.10 2.54
C ASN A 57 -3.35 2.56 1.27
N CYS A 58 -4.39 1.80 0.90
CA CYS A 58 -5.35 2.17 -0.12
C CYS A 58 -6.72 2.14 0.54
N TYR A 59 -7.51 3.20 0.43
CA TYR A 59 -8.80 3.34 1.11
C TYR A 59 -9.94 3.40 0.11
N LEU A 60 -11.04 2.74 0.45
CA LEU A 60 -12.22 2.69 -0.40
C LEU A 60 -13.23 3.72 0.07
N THR A 61 -13.72 4.56 -0.83
CA THR A 61 -14.83 5.49 -0.55
C THR A 61 -16.18 4.77 -0.61
N ALA A 62 -17.26 5.45 -0.20
CA ALA A 62 -18.62 4.90 -0.28
C ALA A 62 -19.06 4.53 -1.70
N ASP A 63 -18.53 5.21 -2.72
CA ASP A 63 -18.78 4.98 -4.15
C ASP A 63 -17.83 3.93 -4.79
N LEU A 64 -17.10 3.17 -3.98
CA LEU A 64 -16.13 2.15 -4.42
C LEU A 64 -14.98 2.72 -5.26
N THR A 65 -14.56 3.95 -4.97
CA THR A 65 -13.38 4.58 -5.55
C THR A 65 -12.19 4.41 -4.60
N VAL A 66 -11.03 4.03 -5.13
CA VAL A 66 -9.80 3.85 -4.35
C VAL A 66 -9.02 5.15 -4.23
N LYS A 67 -8.54 5.44 -3.01
CA LYS A 67 -7.60 6.52 -2.73
C LYS A 67 -6.35 5.97 -2.06
N VAL A 68 -5.20 6.27 -2.66
CA VAL A 68 -3.89 5.97 -2.05
C VAL A 68 -3.64 6.97 -0.91
N GLY A 69 -3.19 6.48 0.24
CA GLY A 69 -2.83 7.33 1.37
C GLY A 69 -2.26 6.53 2.54
N ASP A 70 -1.74 7.22 3.54
CA ASP A 70 -1.15 6.60 4.72
C ASP A 70 -1.55 7.37 5.98
N TYR A 71 -2.18 6.68 6.93
CA TYR A 71 -2.54 7.24 8.24
C TYR A 71 -1.52 6.89 9.35
N GLY A 72 -0.42 6.20 9.03
CA GLY A 72 0.61 5.80 9.98
C GLY A 72 0.18 4.67 10.94
N ILE A 73 -0.95 4.01 10.67
CA ILE A 73 -1.50 2.93 11.52
C ILE A 73 -1.03 1.53 11.10
N GLY A 74 -0.34 1.43 9.96
CA GLY A 74 0.08 0.17 9.35
C GLY A 74 0.87 -0.73 10.29
N PRO A 75 1.99 -0.25 10.89
CA PRO A 75 2.81 -1.06 11.80
C PRO A 75 2.06 -1.57 13.04
N TYR A 76 1.01 -0.87 13.49
CA TYR A 76 0.21 -1.30 14.64
C TYR A 76 -0.85 -2.34 14.25
N ARG A 77 -1.53 -2.14 13.11
CA ARG A 77 -2.67 -2.96 12.67
C ARG A 77 -2.26 -4.21 11.89
N TYR A 78 -1.17 -4.13 11.12
CA TYR A 78 -0.69 -5.18 10.21
C TYR A 78 0.74 -5.59 10.57
N LYS A 79 0.98 -5.93 11.85
CA LYS A 79 2.33 -6.19 12.38
C LYS A 79 3.11 -7.22 11.57
N GLU A 80 2.42 -8.24 11.07
CA GLU A 80 3.01 -9.29 10.26
C GLU A 80 3.56 -8.78 8.92
N ASP A 81 3.17 -7.60 8.43
CA ASP A 81 3.67 -7.03 7.18
C ASP A 81 5.02 -6.33 7.32
N TYR A 82 5.47 -6.09 8.55
CA TYR A 82 6.65 -5.30 8.84
C TYR A 82 7.72 -6.12 9.56
N ILE A 83 8.98 -5.72 9.36
CA ILE A 83 10.12 -6.15 10.16
C ILE A 83 10.70 -4.94 10.89
N ILE A 84 11.50 -5.19 11.92
CA ILE A 84 12.34 -4.16 12.53
C ILE A 84 13.72 -4.24 11.87
N THR A 85 14.18 -3.12 11.33
CA THR A 85 15.52 -2.98 10.71
C THR A 85 16.59 -2.82 11.79
N GLU A 86 17.86 -2.87 11.38
CA GLU A 86 19.00 -2.54 12.28
C GLU A 86 18.93 -1.12 12.85
N ASP A 87 18.26 -0.21 12.13
CA ASP A 87 18.10 1.18 12.55
C ASP A 87 16.86 1.38 13.45
N ASP A 88 16.27 0.29 13.96
CA ASP A 88 15.04 0.25 14.79
C ASP A 88 13.82 0.85 14.08
N GLU A 89 13.80 0.78 12.74
CA GLU A 89 12.69 1.25 11.92
C GLU A 89 11.77 0.10 11.49
N SER A 90 10.48 0.38 11.41
CA SER A 90 9.50 -0.59 10.92
C SER A 90 9.42 -0.54 9.40
N ALA A 91 9.94 -1.57 8.72
CA ALA A 91 10.03 -1.61 7.27
C ALA A 91 9.07 -2.64 6.65
N PRO A 92 8.29 -2.27 5.61
CA PRO A 92 7.36 -3.16 4.91
C PRO A 92 8.11 -4.03 3.89
N LEU A 93 9.07 -4.85 4.33
CA LEU A 93 10.05 -5.54 3.48
C LEU A 93 9.46 -6.23 2.24
N ARG A 94 8.28 -6.86 2.37
CA ARG A 94 7.62 -7.58 1.26
C ARG A 94 7.17 -6.69 0.09
N TRP A 95 7.05 -5.38 0.30
CA TRP A 95 6.64 -4.40 -0.70
C TRP A 95 7.77 -3.45 -1.10
N MET A 96 8.99 -3.68 -0.61
CA MET A 96 10.14 -2.87 -1.01
C MET A 96 10.83 -3.46 -2.22
N ALA A 97 11.23 -2.58 -3.15
CA ALA A 97 12.04 -2.97 -4.28
C ALA A 97 13.41 -3.49 -3.81
N PRO A 98 13.97 -4.53 -4.45
CA PRO A 98 15.19 -5.18 -3.98
C PRO A 98 16.41 -4.25 -3.94
N GLU A 99 16.47 -3.24 -4.80
CA GLU A 99 17.53 -2.22 -4.79
C GLU A 99 17.50 -1.31 -3.56
N LEU A 100 16.40 -1.29 -2.81
CA LEU A 100 16.23 -0.48 -1.60
C LEU A 100 16.53 -1.26 -0.32
N VAL A 101 16.79 -2.55 -0.42
CA VAL A 101 17.02 -3.44 0.72
C VAL A 101 18.49 -3.81 0.75
N GLY A 102 19.13 -3.57 1.88
CA GLY A 102 20.53 -3.93 2.12
C GLY A 102 20.72 -4.70 3.42
N GLU A 103 21.97 -5.06 3.68
CA GLU A 103 22.38 -5.70 4.93
C GLU A 103 23.54 -4.92 5.55
N ARG A 104 23.48 -4.72 6.87
CA ARG A 104 24.55 -4.11 7.66
C ARG A 104 24.68 -4.87 8.97
N HIS A 105 25.89 -5.36 9.28
CA HIS A 105 26.18 -6.15 10.48
C HIS A 105 25.27 -7.39 10.68
N GLY A 106 24.76 -8.00 9.61
CA GLY A 106 23.87 -9.16 9.69
C GLY A 106 22.39 -8.82 9.85
N GLY A 107 22.02 -7.55 9.92
CA GLY A 107 20.63 -7.12 9.94
C GLY A 107 20.24 -6.27 8.74
N VAL A 108 18.93 -6.14 8.53
CA VAL A 108 18.37 -5.47 7.35
C VAL A 108 18.43 -3.96 7.52
N ILE A 109 18.85 -3.27 6.46
CA ILE A 109 18.75 -1.82 6.33
C ILE A 109 17.94 -1.46 5.09
N THR A 110 17.33 -0.28 5.10
CA THR A 110 16.50 0.22 4.01
C THR A 110 17.00 1.57 3.51
N LEU A 111 16.89 1.80 2.21
CA LEU A 111 17.22 3.07 1.57
C LEU A 111 15.95 3.91 1.31
N ASP A 112 16.17 5.20 1.06
CA ASP A 112 15.09 6.10 0.65
C ASP A 112 14.38 5.60 -0.60
N GLN A 113 13.05 5.72 -0.59
CA GLN A 113 12.23 5.34 -1.73
C GLN A 113 12.63 6.10 -3.00
N THR A 114 12.36 5.48 -4.15
CA THR A 114 12.56 6.08 -5.47
C THR A 114 11.30 5.90 -6.32
N LYS A 115 11.17 6.65 -7.44
CA LYS A 115 10.04 6.46 -8.36
C LYS A 115 10.00 5.03 -8.91
N PRO A 116 11.11 4.43 -9.38
CA PRO A 116 11.14 3.01 -9.76
C PRO A 116 10.81 2.08 -8.60
N GLY A 117 11.31 2.37 -7.39
CA GLY A 117 11.01 1.57 -6.20
C GLY A 117 9.52 1.54 -5.81
N ASN A 118 8.77 2.61 -6.10
CA ASN A 118 7.31 2.66 -5.97
C ASN A 118 6.54 1.93 -7.07
N VAL A 119 7.19 1.54 -8.17
CA VAL A 119 6.57 0.82 -9.29
C VAL A 119 6.71 -0.70 -9.12
N TRP A 120 7.70 -1.15 -8.34
CA TRP A 120 7.91 -2.55 -7.96
C TRP A 120 6.69 -3.14 -7.23
#